data_AF-A0A379RYX0-F1
#
_entry.id   AF-A0A379RYX0-F1
#
_cell.length_a   1.000
_cell.length_b   1.000
_cell.length_c   1.000
_cell.angle_alpha   90.00
_cell.angle_beta   90.00
_cell.angle_gamma   90.00
#
_symmetry.space_group_name_H-M   'P 1'
#
loop_
_entity.id
_entity.type
_entity.pdbx_description
1 polymer ?
#
loop_
_entity_poly.entity_id
_entity_poly.type
_entity_poly.pdbx_seq_one_letter_code
_entity_poly.pdbx_strand_id
1 'polypeptide(L)' 'MLESLTGALTADAALLSAAERQCIDDAAAHLNAVAQGDDVDAIEQAIKNVDKTNQEFAARRMDQSVRRALKGHSVDEV' A
#
# COMPACT_ATOMS: atom_id res chain seq x y z
N MET A 1 4.30 4.41 -11.87
CA MET A 1 3.21 4.54 -10.88
C MET A 1 2.91 3.19 -10.23
N LEU A 2 2.41 2.19 -10.99
CA LEU A 2 2.18 0.83 -10.47
C LEU A 2 3.49 0.11 -10.07
N GLU A 3 4.52 0.11 -10.90
CA GLU A 3 5.82 -0.55 -10.57
C GLU A 3 6.47 0.01 -9.30
N SER A 4 6.40 1.33 -9.10
CA SER A 4 6.89 2.01 -7.91
C SER A 4 6.06 1.65 -6.66
N LEU A 5 4.75 1.44 -6.82
CA LEU A 5 3.86 0.98 -5.76
C LEU A 5 4.17 -0.48 -5.39
N THR A 6 4.37 -1.36 -6.37
CA THR A 6 4.73 -2.77 -6.16
C THR A 6 6.09 -2.93 -5.48
N GLY A 7 7.07 -2.09 -5.82
CA GLY A 7 8.38 -2.05 -5.17
C GLY A 7 8.27 -1.67 -3.69
N ALA A 8 7.51 -0.61 -3.38
CA ALA A 8 7.23 -0.22 -2.00
C ALA A 8 6.43 -1.29 -1.23
N LEU A 9 5.42 -1.89 -1.86
CA LEU A 9 4.65 -2.99 -1.27
C LEU A 9 5.49 -4.24 -1.00
N THR A 10 6.55 -4.47 -1.78
CA THR A 10 7.46 -5.61 -1.58
C THR A 10 8.44 -5.36 -0.45
N ALA A 11 9.01 -4.15 -0.38
CA ALA A 11 9.90 -3.75 0.71
C ALA A 11 9.19 -3.81 2.09
N ASP A 12 7.86 -3.64 2.08
CA ASP A 12 7.03 -3.58 3.28
C ASP A 12 5.97 -4.66 3.31
N ALA A 13 6.14 -5.69 2.48
CA ALA A 13 5.29 -6.86 2.48
C ALA A 13 5.27 -7.53 3.86
N ALA A 14 6.39 -7.45 4.59
CA ALA A 14 6.51 -7.94 5.96
C ALA A 14 5.65 -7.14 6.97
N LEU A 15 5.16 -5.96 6.59
CA LEU A 15 4.31 -5.09 7.40
C LEU A 15 2.82 -5.25 7.05
N LEU A 16 2.52 -5.89 5.92
CA LEU A 16 1.17 -6.18 5.46
C LEU A 16 0.74 -7.56 5.92
N SER A 17 -0.47 -7.65 6.47
CA SER A 17 -1.12 -8.95 6.59
C SER A 17 -1.41 -9.52 5.20
N ALA A 18 -1.44 -10.85 5.06
CA ALA A 18 -1.78 -11.50 3.79
C ALA A 18 -3.12 -10.98 3.22
N ALA A 19 -4.10 -10.74 4.10
CA ALA A 19 -5.39 -10.15 3.73
C ALA A 19 -5.28 -8.72 3.19
N GLU A 20 -4.40 -7.89 3.76
CA GLU A 20 -4.20 -6.50 3.30
C GLU A 20 -3.46 -6.45 1.97
N ARG A 21 -2.42 -7.29 1.81
CA ARG A 21 -1.71 -7.46 0.55
C ARG A 21 -2.69 -7.85 -0.57
N GLN A 22 -3.59 -8.79 -0.28
CA GLN A 22 -4.58 -9.25 -1.24
C GLN A 22 -5.62 -8.17 -1.57
N CYS A 23 -6.04 -7.36 -0.59
CA CYS A 23 -6.94 -6.23 -0.81
C CYS A 23 -6.32 -5.17 -1.75
N ILE A 24 -5.04 -4.86 -1.56
CA ILE A 24 -4.31 -3.89 -2.41
C ILE A 24 -4.13 -4.42 -3.83
N ASP A 25 -3.78 -5.70 -3.96
CA ASP A 25 -3.63 -6.37 -5.25
C ASP A 25 -4.96 -6.39 -6.03
N ASP A 26 -6.06 -6.72 -5.35
CA ASP A 26 -7.40 -6.72 -5.92
C ASP A 26 -7.83 -5.31 -6.35
N ALA A 27 -7.59 -4.30 -5.52
CA ALA A 27 -7.88 -2.90 -5.87
C ALA A 27 -7.06 -2.42 -7.07
N ALA A 28 -5.78 -2.80 -7.16
CA ALA A 28 -4.91 -2.47 -8.30
C ALA A 28 -5.33 -3.20 -9.58
N ALA A 29 -5.69 -4.48 -9.48
CA ALA A 29 -6.22 -5.27 -10.60
C ALA A 29 -7.55 -4.70 -11.09
N HIS A 30 -8.44 -4.33 -10.17
CA HIS A 30 -9.71 -3.69 -10.48
C HIS A 30 -9.52 -2.34 -11.18
N LEU A 31 -8.63 -1.49 -10.66
CA LEU A 31 -8.26 -0.23 -11.30
C LEU A 31 -7.75 -0.45 -12.73
N ASN A 32 -6.88 -1.44 -12.93
CA ASN A 32 -6.38 -1.76 -14.27
C ASN A 32 -7.52 -2.23 -15.20
N ALA A 33 -8.43 -3.07 -14.71
CA ALA A 33 -9.57 -3.55 -15.47
C ALA A 33 -10.53 -2.41 -15.89
N VAL A 34 -10.90 -1.52 -14.97
CA VAL A 34 -11.78 -0.39 -15.31
C VAL A 34 -11.06 0.65 -16.18
N ALA A 35 -9.74 0.78 -16.05
CA ALA A 35 -8.92 1.66 -16.89
C ALA A 35 -8.80 1.16 -18.35
N GLN A 36 -9.13 -0.11 -18.63
CA GLN A 36 -9.28 -0.62 -20.00
C GLN A 36 -10.66 -0.30 -20.61
N GLY A 37 -11.61 0.15 -19.79
CA GLY A 37 -12.94 0.58 -20.22
C GLY A 37 -13.02 2.10 -20.45
N ASP A 38 -14.23 2.58 -20.74
CA ASP A 38 -14.52 4.00 -21.01
C ASP A 38 -15.37 4.65 -19.89
N ASP A 39 -15.65 3.92 -18.81
CA ASP A 39 -16.42 4.41 -17.67
C ASP A 39 -15.56 5.27 -16.73
N VAL A 40 -15.53 6.57 -17.00
CA VAL A 40 -14.79 7.57 -16.19
C VAL A 40 -15.18 7.51 -14.72
N ASP A 41 -16.47 7.33 -14.40
CA ASP A 41 -16.93 7.23 -13.01
C ASP A 41 -16.35 5.99 -12.31
N ALA A 42 -16.33 4.84 -12.99
CA ALA A 42 -15.73 3.61 -12.45
C ALA A 42 -14.22 3.75 -12.24
N ILE A 43 -13.52 4.43 -13.15
CA ILE A 43 -12.09 4.73 -13.02
C ILE A 43 -11.84 5.65 -11.82
N GLU A 44 -12.61 6.73 -11.65
CA GLU A 44 -12.49 7.63 -10.49
C GLU A 44 -12.74 6.90 -9.16
N GLN A 45 -13.77 6.04 -9.10
CA GLN A 45 -14.06 5.24 -7.91
C GLN A 45 -12.91 4.28 -7.59
N ALA A 46 -12.37 3.60 -8.60
CA ALA A 46 -11.25 2.69 -8.43
C ALA A 46 -9.97 3.42 -7.98
N ILE A 47 -9.67 4.59 -8.53
CA ILE A 47 -8.53 5.43 -8.09
C ILE A 47 -8.73 5.85 -6.64
N LYS A 48 -9.91 6.35 -6.25
CA LYS A 48 -10.22 6.72 -4.86
C LYS A 48 -10.08 5.53 -3.91
N ASN A 49 -10.51 4.35 -4.33
CA ASN A 49 -10.39 3.14 -3.53
C ASN A 49 -8.93 2.77 -3.30
N VAL A 50 -8.12 2.72 -4.37
CA VAL A 50 -6.68 2.45 -4.28
C VAL A 50 -5.97 3.50 -3.42
N ASP A 51 -6.29 4.79 -3.58
CA ASP A 51 -5.69 5.86 -2.79
C ASP A 51 -6.02 5.72 -1.31
N LYS A 52 -7.28 5.46 -0.97
CA LYS A 52 -7.72 5.25 0.42
C LYS A 52 -7.01 4.07 1.07
N THR A 53 -6.96 2.92 0.39
CA THR A 53 -6.24 1.74 0.89
C THR A 53 -4.75 2.03 1.06
N ASN A 54 -4.14 2.79 0.14
CA ASN A 54 -2.74 3.18 0.22
C ASN A 54 -2.48 4.20 1.35
N GLN A 55 -3.38 5.14 1.63
CA GLN A 55 -3.26 6.09 2.73
C GLN A 55 -3.28 5.40 4.10
N GLU A 56 -4.23 4.46 4.31
CA GLU A 56 -4.27 3.68 5.55
C GLU A 56 -3.00 2.85 5.72
N PHE A 57 -2.47 2.29 4.63
CA PHE A 57 -1.21 1.57 4.65
C PHE A 57 -0.03 2.48 4.97
N ALA A 58 0.09 3.63 4.31
CA ALA A 58 1.16 4.59 4.54
C ALA A 58 1.19 5.07 6.00
N ALA A 59 0.02 5.32 6.60
CA ALA A 59 -0.09 5.72 8.01
C ALA A 59 0.43 4.62 8.95
N ARG A 60 0.04 3.35 8.74
CA ARG A 60 0.54 2.22 9.53
C ARG A 60 2.04 1.99 9.34
N ARG A 61 2.51 2.10 8.11
CA ARG A 61 3.92 1.96 7.75
C ARG A 61 4.76 3.04 8.44
N MET A 62 4.25 4.26 8.52
CA MET A 62 4.89 5.36 9.24
C MET A 62 4.94 5.10 10.75
N ASP A 63 3.82 4.67 11.37
CA ASP A 63 3.78 4.32 12.80
C ASP A 63 4.79 3.21 13.14
N GLN A 64 4.85 2.17 12.30
CA GLN A 64 5.79 1.08 12.48
C GLN A 64 7.24 1.47 12.23
N SER A 65 7.51 2.30 11.22
CA SER A 65 8.85 2.84 10.95
C SER A 65 9.34 3.68 12.13
N VAL A 66 8.46 4.51 12.71
CA VAL A 66 8.72 5.28 13.93
C VAL A 66 8.98 4.34 15.11
N ARG A 67 8.12 3.34 15.35
CA ARG A 67 8.34 2.34 16.41
C ARG A 67 9.63 1.55 16.25
N ARG A 68 9.99 1.18 15.03
CA ARG A 68 11.20 0.42 14.73
C ARG A 68 12.44 1.29 14.86
N ALA A 69 12.39 2.57 14.49
CA ALA A 69 13.45 3.54 14.74
C ALA A 69 13.64 3.78 16.26
N LEU A 70 12.55 3.95 17.00
CA LEU A 70 12.57 4.12 18.46
C LEU A 70 13.11 2.87 19.18
N LYS A 71 12.75 1.66 18.75
CA LYS A 71 13.31 0.40 19.31
C LYS A 71 14.73 0.10 18.81
N GLY A 72 15.04 0.43 17.56
CA GLY A 72 16.32 0.15 16.92
C GLY A 72 17.46 0.99 17.49
N HIS A 73 17.17 2.21 17.95
CA HIS A 73 18.14 3.01 18.70
C HIS A 73 18.48 2.43 20.09
N SER A 74 17.71 1.46 20.60
CA SER A 74 18.04 0.76 21.85
C SER A 74 18.90 -0.49 21.66
N VAL A 75 19.13 -0.95 20.41
CA VAL A 75 19.85 -2.21 20.13
C VAL A 75 21.17 -1.98 19.39
N ASP A 76 21.45 -0.76 18.93
CA ASP A 76 22.75 -0.35 18.37
C ASP A 76 23.59 0.38 19.45
N GLU A 77 23.81 -0.29 20.58
CA GLU A 77 24.86 0.08 21.54
C GLU A 77 25.43 -1.23 22.14
N VAL A 78 26.14 -2.00 21.32
CA VAL A 78 27.16 -2.97 21.75
C VAL A 78 28.34 -2.98 20.79
#